data_AF-B7KDH2-F1
#
_entry.id   AF-B7KDH2-F1
#
_cell.length_a   1.000
_cell.length_b   1.000
_cell.length_c   1.000
_cell.angle_alpha   90.00
_cell.angle_beta   90.00
_cell.angle_gamma   90.00
#
_symmetry.space_group_name_H-M   'P 1'
#
loop_
_entity.id
_entity.type
_entity.pdbx_description
1 polymer ?
#
loop_
_entity_poly.entity_id
_entity_poly.type
_entity_poly.pdbx_seq_one_letter_code
_entity_poly.pdbx_strand_id
1 'polypeptide(L)'
;MKNPPSLILNEGQQLKPHIVHRIKSILSNLYPNASEKFDANWLNKHISKASPYPPFIYDNKYSLKYAGKQGTDNHHYTIEAHNEIDEKKLQQVIKKVYKDANALNYIWNQRNENKYKGFGFQSQAEVAIAIELGRRKILFFSNPTCLIFDKYGRQSQKRPDFLVIYKGQARILEVDGKDVHENAFEDYKRDRLFERHGLRTTRFTGDECITHPEAVIDEFLDLFRDGVTLDYEFEQILKNYHTIKTVEQ
;
A
#
# COMPACT_ATOMS: atom_id res chain seq x y z
N MET A 1 9.49 -17.25 -41.53
CA MET A 1 8.74 -16.49 -40.50
C MET A 1 9.41 -16.75 -39.16
N LYS A 2 9.87 -15.70 -38.45
CA LYS A 2 10.41 -15.87 -37.09
C LYS A 2 9.22 -16.17 -36.17
N ASN A 3 9.35 -17.17 -35.29
CA ASN A 3 8.33 -17.42 -34.27
C ASN A 3 8.12 -16.13 -33.45
N PRO A 4 6.87 -15.72 -33.18
CA PRO A 4 6.63 -14.58 -32.31
C PRO A 4 7.25 -14.85 -30.93
N PRO A 5 7.89 -13.85 -30.31
CA PRO A 5 8.49 -14.01 -28.99
C PRO A 5 7.39 -14.29 -27.96
N SER A 6 7.56 -15.39 -27.21
CA SER A 6 6.65 -15.86 -26.18
C SER A 6 7.28 -15.66 -24.80
N LEU A 7 6.53 -15.07 -23.86
CA LEU A 7 6.92 -15.01 -22.45
C LEU A 7 6.11 -16.04 -21.65
N ILE A 8 6.77 -16.86 -20.83
CA ILE A 8 6.13 -17.91 -20.02
C ILE A 8 6.06 -17.46 -18.56
N LEU A 9 4.86 -17.35 -17.99
CA LEU A 9 4.62 -17.05 -16.56
C LEU A 9 4.30 -18.37 -15.81
N ASN A 10 5.09 -18.85 -14.85
CA ASN A 10 4.89 -20.17 -14.18
C ASN A 10 4.17 -20.09 -12.79
N GLU A 11 3.30 -21.07 -12.43
CA GLU A 11 3.12 -21.79 -11.12
C GLU A 11 1.69 -22.38 -10.81
N GLY A 12 1.62 -23.40 -9.92
CA GLY A 12 0.53 -24.38 -9.66
C GLY A 12 -0.78 -24.00 -8.92
N GLN A 13 -1.56 -25.04 -8.56
CA GLN A 13 -3.02 -25.03 -8.30
C GLN A 13 -3.59 -23.81 -7.55
N GLN A 14 -4.83 -23.45 -7.98
CA GLN A 14 -5.41 -22.11 -7.94
C GLN A 14 -4.50 -21.07 -8.59
N LEU A 15 -5.09 -20.18 -9.38
CA LEU A 15 -4.36 -19.07 -9.98
C LEU A 15 -3.76 -18.26 -8.81
N LYS A 16 -2.48 -18.49 -8.49
CA LYS A 16 -1.88 -17.88 -7.30
C LYS A 16 -2.11 -16.37 -7.40
N PRO A 17 -2.52 -15.69 -6.31
CA PRO A 17 -2.89 -14.28 -6.36
C PRO A 17 -1.86 -13.40 -7.07
N HIS A 18 -0.58 -13.75 -6.94
CA HIS A 18 0.52 -13.04 -7.61
C HIS A 18 0.55 -13.22 -9.14
N ILE A 19 0.15 -14.37 -9.71
CA ILE A 19 0.09 -14.61 -11.17
C ILE A 19 -1.08 -13.82 -11.77
N VAL A 20 -2.26 -13.92 -11.13
CA VAL A 20 -3.46 -13.15 -11.52
C VAL A 20 -3.16 -11.66 -11.48
N HIS A 21 -2.55 -11.20 -10.39
CA HIS A 21 -2.18 -9.81 -10.21
C HIS A 21 -1.20 -9.34 -11.29
N ARG A 22 -0.21 -10.17 -11.65
CA ARG A 22 0.76 -9.83 -12.71
C ARG A 22 0.10 -9.74 -14.08
N ILE A 23 -0.75 -10.70 -14.45
CA ILE A 23 -1.45 -10.66 -15.74
C ILE A 23 -2.42 -9.48 -15.80
N LYS A 24 -3.19 -9.25 -14.73
CA LYS A 24 -4.02 -8.05 -14.57
C LYS A 24 -3.21 -6.77 -14.76
N SER A 25 -2.10 -6.63 -14.05
CA SER A 25 -1.24 -5.44 -14.13
C SER A 25 -0.66 -5.25 -15.53
N ILE A 26 -0.26 -6.31 -16.22
CA ILE A 26 0.20 -6.23 -17.62
C ILE A 26 -0.95 -5.75 -18.52
N LEU A 27 -2.13 -6.38 -18.46
CA LEU A 27 -3.28 -6.03 -19.30
C LEU A 27 -3.79 -4.60 -19.04
N SER A 28 -3.89 -4.19 -17.77
CA SER A 28 -4.28 -2.83 -17.39
C SER A 28 -3.27 -1.77 -17.83
N ASN A 29 -1.97 -2.07 -17.86
CA ASN A 29 -0.96 -1.12 -18.39
C ASN A 29 -0.98 -1.07 -19.93
N LEU A 30 -1.30 -2.18 -20.60
CA LEU A 30 -1.44 -2.21 -22.06
C LEU A 30 -2.70 -1.48 -22.52
N TYR A 31 -3.78 -1.60 -21.74
CA TYR A 31 -5.14 -1.11 -22.02
C TYR A 31 -5.74 -0.37 -20.82
N PRO A 32 -5.26 0.85 -20.52
CA PRO A 32 -5.76 1.62 -19.37
C PRO A 32 -7.22 2.03 -19.50
N ASN A 33 -7.75 2.09 -20.74
CA ASN A 33 -9.12 2.50 -21.04
C ASN A 33 -10.02 1.32 -21.40
N ALA A 34 -9.63 0.08 -21.05
CA ALA A 34 -10.48 -1.08 -21.26
C ALA A 34 -11.81 -0.92 -20.52
N SER A 35 -12.93 -1.17 -21.20
CA SER A 35 -14.26 -1.22 -20.56
C SER A 35 -14.42 -2.42 -19.63
N GLU A 36 -13.55 -3.41 -19.77
CA GLU A 36 -13.56 -4.65 -19.00
C GLU A 36 -12.56 -4.61 -17.84
N LYS A 37 -12.96 -5.19 -16.69
CA LYS A 37 -12.05 -5.39 -15.56
C LYS A 37 -11.31 -6.72 -15.73
N PHE A 38 -9.99 -6.66 -15.86
CA PHE A 38 -9.11 -7.84 -15.95
C PHE A 38 -8.91 -8.49 -14.57
N ASP A 39 -9.93 -9.15 -14.03
CA ASP A 39 -9.87 -9.86 -12.74
C ASP A 39 -9.72 -11.39 -12.90
N ALA A 40 -9.73 -12.12 -11.78
CA ALA A 40 -9.60 -13.59 -11.78
C ALA A 40 -10.76 -14.27 -12.53
N ASN A 41 -11.98 -13.73 -12.44
CA ASN A 41 -13.15 -14.27 -13.13
C ASN A 41 -13.04 -14.03 -14.63
N TRP A 42 -12.58 -12.85 -15.04
CA TRP A 42 -12.30 -12.53 -16.43
C TRP A 42 -11.25 -13.49 -17.01
N LEU A 43 -10.15 -13.74 -16.28
CA LEU A 43 -9.11 -14.69 -16.70
C LEU A 43 -9.66 -16.11 -16.84
N ASN A 44 -10.41 -16.61 -15.86
CA ASN A 44 -11.00 -17.94 -15.93
C ASN A 44 -12.02 -18.09 -17.06
N LYS A 45 -12.79 -17.03 -17.35
CA LYS A 45 -13.81 -17.00 -18.40
C LYS A 45 -13.21 -17.01 -19.80
N HIS A 46 -12.15 -16.23 -20.03
CA HIS A 46 -11.58 -16.04 -21.36
C HIS A 46 -10.38 -16.93 -21.64
N ILE A 47 -9.72 -17.44 -20.60
CA ILE A 47 -8.51 -18.28 -20.70
C ILE A 47 -8.76 -19.55 -19.87
N SER A 48 -9.40 -20.51 -20.52
CA SER A 48 -9.79 -21.80 -19.94
C SER A 48 -8.59 -22.70 -19.61
N LYS A 49 -8.68 -23.43 -18.49
CA LYS A 49 -7.75 -24.52 -18.11
C LYS A 49 -7.99 -25.82 -18.89
N ALA A 50 -9.13 -25.92 -19.57
CA ALA A 50 -9.57 -27.11 -20.30
C ALA A 50 -9.40 -26.90 -21.81
N SER A 51 -8.30 -27.42 -22.36
CA SER A 51 -8.14 -27.72 -23.80
C SER A 51 -8.02 -26.52 -24.78
N PRO A 52 -7.64 -26.75 -26.06
CA PRO A 52 -6.87 -25.83 -26.91
C PRO A 52 -7.77 -24.80 -27.60
N TYR A 53 -8.43 -23.97 -26.81
CA TYR A 53 -9.11 -22.82 -27.38
C TYR A 53 -8.09 -21.86 -27.98
N PRO A 54 -8.45 -21.17 -29.08
CA PRO A 54 -7.56 -20.19 -29.67
C PRO A 54 -7.13 -19.16 -28.61
N PRO A 55 -5.92 -18.57 -28.74
CA PRO A 55 -5.54 -17.45 -27.91
C PRO A 55 -6.69 -16.47 -27.76
N PHE A 56 -6.89 -15.97 -26.55
CA PHE A 56 -7.70 -14.78 -26.41
C PHE A 56 -6.96 -13.63 -27.09
N ILE A 57 -7.53 -13.13 -28.19
CA ILE A 57 -6.97 -12.01 -28.95
C ILE A 57 -7.64 -10.75 -28.46
N TYR A 58 -6.86 -9.82 -27.91
CA TYR A 58 -7.36 -8.52 -27.49
C TYR A 58 -6.90 -7.44 -28.47
N ASP A 59 -7.87 -6.72 -29.02
CA ASP A 59 -7.68 -5.58 -29.95
C ASP A 59 -6.80 -5.91 -31.17
N ASN A 60 -6.75 -7.18 -31.59
CA ASN A 60 -5.85 -7.70 -32.63
C ASN A 60 -4.34 -7.44 -32.41
N LYS A 61 -3.93 -7.03 -31.21
CA LYS A 61 -2.53 -6.67 -30.89
C LYS A 61 -1.82 -7.72 -30.06
N TYR A 62 -2.52 -8.31 -29.09
CA TYR A 62 -1.94 -9.32 -28.20
C TYR A 62 -2.78 -10.59 -28.17
N SER A 63 -2.07 -11.72 -28.11
CA SER A 63 -2.64 -13.05 -27.91
C SER A 63 -2.28 -13.53 -26.51
N LEU A 64 -3.28 -13.93 -25.71
CA LEU A 64 -3.09 -14.48 -24.37
C LEU A 64 -3.54 -15.94 -24.36
N LYS A 65 -2.61 -16.83 -23.99
CA LYS A 65 -2.80 -18.29 -24.00
C LYS A 65 -2.51 -18.87 -22.63
N TYR A 66 -3.28 -19.88 -22.25
CA TYR A 66 -2.87 -20.83 -21.22
C TYR A 66 -2.05 -21.93 -21.89
N ALA A 67 -0.84 -22.15 -21.41
CA ALA A 67 0.08 -23.16 -21.95
C ALA A 67 0.35 -24.28 -20.92
N GLY A 68 -0.21 -24.21 -19.71
CA GLY A 68 -0.07 -25.24 -18.68
C GLY A 68 -0.47 -26.65 -19.13
N LYS A 69 0.28 -27.67 -18.67
CA LYS A 69 -0.04 -29.08 -18.95
C LYS A 69 -1.20 -29.53 -18.07
N GLN A 70 -2.23 -30.16 -18.67
CA GLN A 70 -3.39 -30.64 -17.94
C GLN A 70 -2.96 -31.71 -16.92
N GLY A 71 -3.37 -31.56 -15.66
CA GLY A 71 -3.02 -32.47 -14.57
C GLY A 71 -1.66 -32.23 -13.92
N THR A 72 -0.93 -31.16 -14.26
CA THR A 72 0.28 -30.76 -13.54
C THR A 72 0.09 -29.46 -12.76
N ASP A 73 0.83 -29.32 -11.66
CA ASP A 73 0.89 -28.11 -10.84
C ASP A 73 1.73 -27.00 -11.48
N ASN A 74 1.86 -26.97 -12.80
CA ASN A 74 2.60 -25.93 -13.52
C ASN A 74 1.68 -25.23 -14.49
N HIS A 75 0.87 -24.30 -13.96
CA HIS A 75 0.11 -23.38 -14.80
C HIS A 75 1.10 -22.41 -15.45
N HIS A 76 0.96 -22.21 -16.76
CA HIS A 76 1.67 -21.12 -17.38
C HIS A 76 0.85 -20.38 -18.42
N TYR A 77 1.14 -19.09 -18.54
CA TYR A 77 0.46 -18.17 -19.44
C TYR A 77 1.46 -17.53 -20.38
N THR A 78 1.02 -17.30 -21.62
CA THR A 78 1.81 -16.64 -22.65
C THR A 78 1.07 -15.45 -23.20
N ILE A 79 1.75 -14.30 -23.24
CA ILE A 79 1.29 -13.10 -23.95
C ILE A 79 2.21 -12.89 -25.14
N GLU A 80 1.65 -12.81 -26.35
CA GLU A 80 2.39 -12.61 -27.60
C GLU A 80 1.90 -11.33 -28.27
N ALA A 81 2.81 -10.50 -28.78
CA ALA A 81 2.46 -9.36 -29.61
C ALA A 81 2.40 -9.77 -31.09
N HIS A 82 1.48 -9.18 -31.85
CA HIS A 82 1.31 -9.49 -33.28
C HIS A 82 2.22 -8.67 -34.20
N ASN A 83 2.86 -7.61 -33.69
CA ASN A 83 3.81 -6.79 -34.44
C ASN A 83 4.93 -6.25 -33.52
N GLU A 84 5.99 -5.72 -34.13
CA GLU A 84 7.20 -5.25 -33.44
C GLU A 84 6.94 -4.04 -32.52
N ILE A 85 6.00 -3.16 -32.89
CA ILE A 85 5.67 -1.97 -32.10
C ILE A 85 5.03 -2.40 -30.77
N ASP A 86 4.04 -3.29 -30.86
CA ASP A 86 3.33 -3.83 -29.71
C ASP A 86 4.23 -4.71 -28.85
N GLU A 87 5.20 -5.40 -29.46
CA GLU A 87 6.21 -6.18 -28.75
C GLU A 87 7.09 -5.29 -27.86
N LYS A 88 7.61 -4.18 -28.39
CA LYS A 88 8.41 -3.23 -27.60
C LYS A 88 7.61 -2.67 -26.41
N LYS A 89 6.33 -2.34 -26.64
CA LYS A 89 5.41 -1.89 -25.58
C LYS A 89 5.19 -2.98 -24.53
N LEU A 90 4.94 -4.22 -24.95
CA LEU A 90 4.75 -5.37 -24.07
C LEU A 90 6.00 -5.61 -23.21
N GLN A 91 7.20 -5.58 -23.79
CA GLN A 91 8.46 -5.73 -23.05
C GLN A 91 8.68 -4.62 -22.02
N GLN A 92 8.33 -3.37 -22.33
CA GLN A 92 8.43 -2.25 -21.38
C GLN A 92 7.48 -2.44 -20.20
N VAL A 93 6.22 -2.82 -20.47
CA VAL A 93 5.22 -3.10 -19.44
C VAL A 93 5.65 -4.27 -18.56
N ILE A 94 6.16 -5.35 -19.15
CA ILE A 94 6.71 -6.50 -18.42
C ILE A 94 7.85 -6.04 -17.51
N LYS A 95 8.85 -5.31 -18.02
CA LYS A 95 9.97 -4.81 -17.20
C LYS A 95 9.48 -3.98 -16.02
N LYS A 96 8.49 -3.12 -16.23
CA LYS A 96 7.85 -2.33 -15.16
C LYS A 96 7.17 -3.23 -14.14
N VAL A 97 6.28 -4.12 -14.58
CA VAL A 97 5.53 -5.05 -13.70
C VAL A 97 6.46 -5.98 -12.93
N TYR A 98 7.57 -6.43 -13.51
CA TYR A 98 8.54 -7.30 -12.85
C TYR A 98 9.48 -6.57 -11.89
N LYS A 99 9.85 -5.33 -12.19
CA LYS A 99 10.52 -4.46 -11.23
C LYS A 99 9.64 -4.25 -9.99
N ASP A 100 8.35 -4.03 -10.22
CA ASP A 100 7.34 -3.94 -9.16
C ASP A 100 7.12 -5.32 -8.49
N ALA A 101 7.18 -6.44 -9.23
CA ALA A 101 7.02 -7.78 -8.68
C ALA A 101 8.17 -8.21 -7.77
N ASN A 102 9.40 -7.78 -8.04
CA ASN A 102 10.53 -7.99 -7.13
C ASN A 102 10.34 -7.18 -5.84
N ALA A 103 9.83 -5.95 -5.94
CA ALA A 103 9.42 -5.19 -4.77
C ALA A 103 8.27 -5.88 -4.02
N LEU A 104 7.27 -6.43 -4.72
CA LEU A 104 6.16 -7.17 -4.12
C LEU A 104 6.61 -8.47 -3.47
N ASN A 105 7.51 -9.25 -4.09
CA ASN A 105 8.08 -10.47 -3.50
C ASN A 105 8.89 -10.15 -2.24
N TYR A 106 9.67 -9.06 -2.26
CA TYR A 106 10.35 -8.57 -1.08
C TYR A 106 9.35 -8.19 0.01
N ILE A 107 8.30 -7.44 -0.33
CA ILE A 107 7.21 -7.05 0.57
C ILE A 107 6.48 -8.28 1.15
N TRP A 108 6.22 -9.30 0.34
CA TRP A 108 5.58 -10.56 0.76
C TRP A 108 6.46 -11.38 1.70
N ASN A 109 7.76 -11.46 1.44
CA ASN A 109 8.70 -12.13 2.34
C ASN A 109 8.82 -11.38 3.68
N GLN A 110 8.86 -10.06 3.65
CA GLN A 110 8.89 -9.21 4.85
C GLN A 110 7.60 -9.36 5.69
N ARG A 111 6.44 -9.42 5.01
CA ARG A 111 5.16 -9.79 5.63
C ARG A 111 5.34 -11.09 6.39
N ASN A 112 5.72 -12.19 5.74
CA ASN A 112 5.88 -13.50 6.40
C ASN A 112 6.82 -13.54 7.62
N GLU A 113 7.71 -12.56 7.80
CA GLU A 113 8.65 -12.50 8.93
C GLU A 113 8.28 -11.48 10.02
N ASN A 114 7.10 -10.85 9.96
CA ASN A 114 6.70 -9.75 10.86
C ASN A 114 7.79 -8.66 10.98
N LYS A 115 8.51 -8.39 9.88
CA LYS A 115 9.66 -7.49 9.86
C LYS A 115 9.63 -6.56 8.65
N TYR A 116 10.23 -5.38 8.79
CA TYR A 116 10.51 -4.50 7.66
C TYR A 116 11.75 -3.65 7.95
N LYS A 117 12.75 -3.68 7.06
CA LYS A 117 13.99 -2.88 7.16
C LYS A 117 14.68 -2.94 8.54
N GLY A 118 14.63 -4.09 9.20
CA GLY A 118 15.22 -4.31 10.53
C GLY A 118 14.31 -3.98 11.71
N PHE A 119 13.13 -3.41 11.47
CA PHE A 119 12.09 -3.25 12.50
C PHE A 119 11.27 -4.53 12.63
N GLY A 120 10.94 -4.92 13.86
CA GLY A 120 9.99 -6.00 14.17
C GLY A 120 8.62 -5.42 14.51
N PHE A 121 7.57 -6.12 14.08
CA PHE A 121 6.17 -5.75 14.24
C PHE A 121 5.38 -6.88 14.90
N GLN A 122 4.24 -6.55 15.50
CA GLN A 122 3.42 -7.54 16.20
C GLN A 122 2.47 -8.26 15.23
N SER A 123 2.17 -7.64 14.09
CA SER A 123 1.23 -8.16 13.09
C SER A 123 1.68 -7.95 11.64
N GLN A 124 1.09 -8.76 10.75
CA GLN A 124 1.19 -8.59 9.29
C GLN A 124 0.62 -7.26 8.80
N ALA A 125 -0.41 -6.78 9.49
CA ALA A 125 -1.09 -5.54 9.22
C ALA A 125 -0.16 -4.34 9.48
N GLU A 126 0.55 -4.31 10.61
CA GLU A 126 1.59 -3.33 10.87
C GLU A 126 2.71 -3.37 9.80
N VAL A 127 3.17 -4.57 9.41
CA VAL A 127 4.19 -4.68 8.35
C VAL A 127 3.70 -4.07 7.04
N ALA A 128 2.44 -4.30 6.66
CA ALA A 128 1.85 -3.73 5.45
C ALA A 128 1.85 -2.19 5.49
N ILE A 129 1.50 -1.61 6.64
CA ILE A 129 1.54 -0.15 6.87
C ILE A 129 2.97 0.40 6.83
N ALA A 130 3.92 -0.24 7.51
CA ALA A 130 5.31 0.18 7.53
C ALA A 130 5.93 0.18 6.11
N ILE A 131 5.60 -0.84 5.31
CA ILE A 131 6.01 -0.95 3.92
C ILE A 131 5.48 0.22 3.10
N GLU A 132 4.19 0.55 3.24
CA GLU A 132 3.55 1.60 2.44
C GLU A 132 4.05 2.99 2.83
N LEU A 133 4.18 3.28 4.13
CA LEU A 133 4.82 4.49 4.64
C LEU A 133 6.26 4.63 4.09
N GLY A 134 7.03 3.55 4.14
CA GLY A 134 8.40 3.51 3.63
C GLY A 134 8.48 3.67 2.10
N ARG A 135 7.51 3.13 1.34
CA ARG A 135 7.41 3.31 -0.12
C ARG A 135 7.16 4.78 -0.47
N ARG A 136 6.34 5.48 0.32
CA ARG A 136 6.02 6.90 0.17
C ARG A 136 7.07 7.84 0.76
N LYS A 137 8.13 7.30 1.38
CA LYS A 137 9.20 8.06 2.05
C LYS A 137 8.66 8.98 3.16
N ILE A 138 7.63 8.53 3.86
CA ILE A 138 7.06 9.23 5.00
C ILE A 138 7.89 8.89 6.24
N LEU A 139 8.17 9.88 7.08
CA LEU A 139 8.85 9.69 8.34
C LEU A 139 7.89 9.07 9.36
N PHE A 140 8.27 7.94 9.93
CA PHE A 140 7.53 7.30 11.01
C PHE A 140 8.45 6.63 12.02
N PHE A 141 7.92 6.43 13.22
CA PHE A 141 8.51 5.59 14.26
C PHE A 141 7.58 4.39 14.46
N SER A 142 8.12 3.17 14.37
CA SER A 142 7.40 1.93 14.66
C SER A 142 7.51 1.55 16.13
N ASN A 143 6.40 1.14 16.74
CA ASN A 143 6.32 0.75 18.14
C ASN A 143 7.00 1.76 19.10
N PRO A 144 6.87 3.09 18.91
CA PRO A 144 7.57 4.06 19.74
C PRO A 144 7.13 3.91 21.19
N THR A 145 8.09 3.84 22.10
CA THR A 145 7.80 3.82 23.53
C THR A 145 7.86 5.25 24.05
N CYS A 146 6.79 5.69 24.71
CA CYS A 146 6.73 7.02 25.31
C CYS A 146 6.36 6.97 26.78
N LEU A 147 6.81 8.00 27.49
CA LEU A 147 6.37 8.33 28.83
C LEU A 147 5.22 9.32 28.75
N ILE A 148 4.13 9.06 29.46
CA ILE A 148 2.96 9.94 29.44
C ILE A 148 2.39 10.14 30.84
N PHE A 149 1.96 11.36 31.13
CA PHE A 149 1.41 11.76 32.42
C PHE A 149 -0.09 11.98 32.31
N ASP A 150 -0.83 11.46 33.28
CA ASP A 150 -2.28 11.71 33.40
C ASP A 150 -2.59 13.07 34.05
N LYS A 151 -3.89 13.38 34.24
CA LYS A 151 -4.31 14.66 34.89
C LYS A 151 -3.81 14.82 36.32
N TYR A 152 -3.42 13.74 36.98
CA TYR A 152 -2.97 13.74 38.37
C TYR A 152 -1.43 13.69 38.46
N GLY A 153 -0.73 13.82 37.33
CA GLY A 153 0.74 13.72 37.28
C GLY A 153 1.26 12.30 37.44
N ARG A 154 0.39 11.28 37.36
CA ARG A 154 0.84 9.88 37.43
C ARG A 154 1.43 9.47 36.09
N GLN A 155 2.60 8.86 36.17
CA GLN A 155 3.36 8.40 35.03
C GLN A 155 2.88 7.03 34.56
N SER A 156 2.77 6.85 33.25
CA SER A 156 2.61 5.54 32.62
C SER A 156 3.43 5.45 31.34
N GLN A 157 3.85 4.24 30.99
CA GLN A 157 4.48 3.96 29.72
C GLN A 157 3.41 3.55 28.71
N LYS A 158 3.48 4.08 27.49
CA LYS A 158 2.59 3.71 26.38
C LYS A 158 3.39 3.43 25.13
N ARG A 159 2.82 2.61 24.25
CA ARG A 159 3.42 2.22 22.98
C ARG A 159 2.30 2.13 21.94
N PRO A 160 2.09 3.17 21.13
CA PRO A 160 1.27 3.03 19.93
C PRO A 160 2.04 2.27 18.85
N ASP A 161 1.34 1.80 17.83
CA ASP A 161 1.95 1.06 16.72
C ASP A 161 2.82 1.95 15.85
N PHE A 162 2.32 3.15 15.50
CA PHE A 162 3.06 4.13 14.70
C PHE A 162 2.88 5.56 15.21
N LEU A 163 3.99 6.28 15.29
CA LEU A 163 4.00 7.75 15.30
C LEU A 163 4.47 8.25 13.94
N VAL A 164 3.59 8.93 13.21
CA VAL A 164 3.86 9.40 11.85
C VAL A 164 4.05 10.90 11.84
N ILE A 165 5.11 11.37 11.18
CA ILE A 165 5.40 12.79 10.98
C ILE A 165 5.15 13.14 9.52
N TYR A 166 4.18 14.02 9.28
CA TYR A 166 3.81 14.45 7.94
C TYR A 166 3.40 15.92 7.94
N LYS A 167 3.89 16.68 6.94
CA LYS A 167 3.69 18.15 6.83
C LYS A 167 3.97 18.91 8.14
N GLY A 168 5.02 18.50 8.87
CA GLY A 168 5.43 19.13 10.14
C GLY A 168 4.52 18.83 11.34
N GLN A 169 3.50 17.99 11.18
CA GLN A 169 2.60 17.56 12.25
C GLN A 169 2.87 16.09 12.61
N ALA A 170 2.54 15.73 13.85
CA ALA A 170 2.67 14.37 14.37
C ALA A 170 1.29 13.76 14.65
N ARG A 171 1.09 12.50 14.25
CA ARG A 171 -0.18 11.79 14.48
C ARG A 171 0.08 10.30 14.69
N ILE A 172 -0.76 9.66 15.49
CA ILE A 172 -0.66 8.25 15.82
C ILE A 172 -1.56 7.44 14.89
N LEU A 173 -1.00 6.37 14.30
CA LEU A 173 -1.75 5.33 13.58
C LEU A 173 -1.67 4.04 14.40
N GLU A 174 -2.83 3.48 14.72
CA GLU A 174 -2.98 2.20 15.42
C GLU A 174 -3.64 1.18 14.49
N VAL A 175 -3.21 -0.07 14.58
CA VAL A 175 -3.71 -1.19 13.81
C VAL A 175 -4.49 -2.11 14.75
N ASP A 176 -5.81 -2.04 14.69
CA ASP A 176 -6.67 -2.86 15.55
C ASP A 176 -6.65 -4.32 15.05
N GLY A 177 -6.13 -5.23 15.89
CA GLY A 177 -6.17 -6.67 15.64
C GLY A 177 -7.59 -7.23 15.77
N LYS A 178 -7.90 -8.29 14.99
CA LYS A 178 -9.19 -9.01 15.08
C LYS A 178 -9.36 -9.83 16.36
N ASP A 179 -8.27 -10.04 17.10
CA ASP A 179 -8.27 -10.91 18.26
C ASP A 179 -8.18 -10.10 19.54
N VAL A 180 -9.02 -10.54 20.48
CA VAL A 180 -9.17 -10.09 21.86
C VAL A 180 -10.14 -8.94 22.02
N HIS A 181 -11.14 -9.18 22.87
CA HIS A 181 -11.93 -8.18 23.56
C HIS A 181 -11.03 -7.23 24.37
N GLU A 182 -10.19 -6.44 23.69
CA GLU A 182 -9.54 -5.30 24.31
C GLU A 182 -10.63 -4.30 24.67
N ASN A 183 -10.58 -3.89 25.92
CA ASN A 183 -11.62 -3.13 26.56
C ASN A 183 -11.69 -1.77 25.86
N ALA A 184 -12.65 -1.57 24.96
CA ALA A 184 -12.81 -0.32 24.17
C ALA A 184 -12.75 0.94 25.05
N PHE A 185 -13.10 0.80 26.33
CA PHE A 185 -12.94 1.83 27.34
C PHE A 185 -11.48 2.20 27.66
N GLU A 186 -10.58 1.22 27.76
CA GLU A 186 -9.14 1.44 27.97
C GLU A 186 -8.46 2.00 26.72
N ASP A 187 -8.87 1.56 25.53
CA ASP A 187 -8.44 2.17 24.27
C ASP A 187 -8.86 3.63 24.16
N TYR A 188 -10.13 3.92 24.46
CA TYR A 188 -10.62 5.29 24.49
C TYR A 188 -9.93 6.15 25.57
N LYS A 189 -9.56 5.57 26.71
CA LYS A 189 -8.72 6.26 27.71
C LYS A 189 -7.32 6.54 27.19
N ARG A 190 -6.71 5.59 26.47
CA ARG A 190 -5.37 5.74 25.89
C ARG A 190 -5.36 6.85 24.84
N ASP A 191 -6.34 6.84 23.94
CA ASP A 191 -6.44 7.84 22.87
C ASP A 191 -6.66 9.25 23.45
N ARG A 192 -7.55 9.40 24.44
CA ARG A 192 -7.71 10.67 25.16
C ARG A 192 -6.45 11.11 25.90
N LEU A 193 -5.66 10.17 26.38
CA LEU A 193 -4.41 10.51 27.06
C LEU A 193 -3.42 11.11 26.06
N PHE A 194 -3.24 10.50 24.87
CA PHE A 194 -2.43 11.07 23.80
C PHE A 194 -2.95 12.44 23.32
N GLU A 195 -4.27 12.58 23.17
CA GLU A 195 -4.88 13.82 22.71
C GLU A 195 -4.58 15.00 23.64
N ARG A 196 -4.51 14.77 24.96
CA ARG A 196 -4.13 15.81 25.93
C ARG A 196 -2.70 16.31 25.78
N HIS A 197 -1.84 15.55 25.12
CA HIS A 197 -0.48 15.93 24.75
C HIS A 197 -0.37 16.37 23.28
N GLY A 198 -1.50 16.66 22.62
CA GLY A 198 -1.56 17.15 21.24
C GLY A 198 -1.39 16.08 20.17
N LEU A 199 -1.36 14.79 20.54
CA LEU A 199 -1.23 13.67 19.61
C LEU A 199 -2.58 13.02 19.36
N ARG A 200 -3.12 13.19 18.14
CA ARG A 200 -4.36 12.52 17.75
C ARG A 200 -4.07 11.10 17.29
N THR A 201 -4.92 10.17 17.69
CA THR A 201 -4.88 8.76 17.26
C THR A 201 -5.92 8.51 16.17
N THR A 202 -5.58 7.65 15.21
CA THR A 202 -6.53 7.10 14.24
C THR A 202 -6.27 5.60 14.13
N ARG A 203 -7.34 4.83 14.22
CA ARG A 203 -7.32 3.36 14.24
C ARG A 203 -7.86 2.84 12.92
N PHE A 204 -7.23 1.80 12.40
CA PHE A 204 -7.68 1.05 11.24
C PHE A 204 -7.69 -0.43 11.59
N THR A 205 -8.64 -1.18 11.04
CA THR A 205 -8.68 -2.63 11.27
C THR A 205 -7.50 -3.33 10.60
N GLY A 206 -7.06 -4.44 11.17
CA GLY A 206 -6.00 -5.26 10.60
C GLY A 206 -6.33 -5.74 9.18
N ASP A 207 -7.61 -6.01 8.90
CA ASP A 207 -8.09 -6.38 7.56
C ASP A 207 -7.86 -5.25 6.54
N GLU A 208 -8.24 -4.01 6.87
CA GLU A 208 -8.01 -2.84 6.00
C GLU A 208 -6.52 -2.64 5.72
N CYS A 209 -5.71 -2.70 6.78
CA CYS A 209 -4.25 -2.56 6.69
C CYS A 209 -3.59 -3.63 5.82
N ILE A 210 -4.09 -4.88 5.83
CA ILE A 210 -3.53 -5.98 5.02
C ILE A 210 -3.98 -5.88 3.56
N THR A 211 -5.28 -5.64 3.35
CA THR A 211 -5.93 -5.73 2.04
C THR A 211 -5.76 -4.47 1.20
N HIS A 212 -5.78 -3.30 1.84
CA HIS A 212 -5.77 -1.99 1.20
C HIS A 212 -4.86 -0.98 1.95
N PRO A 213 -3.58 -1.30 2.20
CA PRO A 213 -2.66 -0.41 2.93
C PRO A 213 -2.50 0.96 2.25
N GLU A 214 -2.58 1.03 0.93
CA GLU A 214 -2.53 2.29 0.19
C GLU A 214 -3.69 3.23 0.56
N ALA A 215 -4.91 2.70 0.64
CA ALA A 215 -6.10 3.49 0.94
C ALA A 215 -6.10 3.93 2.41
N VAL A 216 -5.65 3.06 3.32
CA VAL A 216 -5.46 3.39 4.74
C VAL A 216 -4.49 4.57 4.89
N ILE A 217 -3.35 4.53 4.17
CA ILE A 217 -2.38 5.62 4.25
C ILE A 217 -2.89 6.88 3.56
N ASP A 218 -3.64 6.80 2.47
CA ASP A 218 -4.29 7.97 1.86
C ASP A 218 -5.23 8.65 2.86
N GLU A 219 -6.19 7.90 3.41
CA GLU A 219 -7.14 8.41 4.40
C GLU A 219 -6.42 8.98 5.63
N PHE A 220 -5.42 8.26 6.15
CA PHE A 220 -4.69 8.72 7.33
C PHE A 220 -3.95 10.04 7.09
N LEU A 221 -3.35 10.22 5.91
CA LEU A 221 -2.62 11.43 5.56
C LEU A 221 -3.53 12.61 5.27
N ASP A 222 -4.74 12.38 4.76
CA ASP A 222 -5.75 13.43 4.54
C ASP A 222 -6.23 14.06 5.85
N LEU A 223 -6.07 13.36 6.97
CA LEU A 223 -6.40 13.87 8.30
C LEU A 223 -5.35 14.85 8.85
N PHE A 224 -4.18 14.95 8.22
CA PHE A 224 -3.22 16.00 8.49
C PHE A 224 -3.73 17.26 7.82
N ARG A 225 -4.03 18.28 8.62
CA ARG A 225 -4.42 19.58 8.06
C ARG A 225 -3.28 20.03 7.16
N ASP A 226 -3.60 20.53 5.96
CA ASP A 226 -2.68 21.41 5.25
C ASP A 226 -2.23 22.45 6.27
N GLY A 227 -0.92 22.46 6.54
CA GLY A 227 -0.34 23.20 7.63
C GLY A 227 -1.00 24.55 7.68
N VAL A 228 -1.65 24.86 8.82
CA VAL A 228 -2.23 26.17 9.06
C VAL A 228 -1.21 27.17 8.55
N THR A 229 -1.61 27.88 7.49
CA THR A 229 -0.93 29.06 7.00
C THR A 229 -0.66 29.90 8.23
N LEU A 230 0.60 29.93 8.69
CA LEU A 230 1.03 30.79 9.79
C LEU A 230 1.04 32.28 9.35
N ASP A 231 0.39 32.63 8.24
CA ASP A 231 0.61 33.89 7.53
C ASP A 231 -0.46 34.96 7.79
N TYR A 232 -1.29 34.85 8.83
CA TYR A 232 -2.18 35.98 9.18
C TYR A 232 -2.09 36.41 10.64
N GLU A 233 -2.20 35.51 11.61
CA GLU A 233 -2.09 35.90 13.02
C GLU A 233 -0.65 36.17 13.44
N PHE A 234 0.32 35.41 12.93
CA PHE A 234 1.74 35.63 13.23
C PHE A 234 2.26 36.93 12.59
N GLU A 235 1.86 37.21 11.34
CA GLU A 235 2.11 38.48 10.65
C GLU A 235 1.48 39.69 11.38
N GLN A 236 0.26 39.55 11.91
CA GLN A 236 -0.35 40.62 12.72
C GLN A 236 0.37 40.82 14.06
N ILE A 237 0.78 39.74 14.72
CA ILE A 237 1.57 39.82 15.96
C ILE A 237 2.91 40.54 15.70
N LEU A 238 3.60 40.23 14.60
CA LEU A 238 4.86 40.89 14.22
C LEU A 238 4.67 42.37 13.84
N LYS A 239 3.61 42.72 13.10
CA LYS A 239 3.26 44.12 12.78
C LYS A 239 2.93 44.95 14.02
N ASN A 240 2.20 44.36 14.97
CA ASN A 240 1.89 45.02 16.24
C ASN A 240 3.14 45.19 17.12
N TYR A 241 4.07 44.23 17.11
CA TYR A 241 5.32 44.33 17.85
C TYR A 241 6.26 45.44 17.33
N HIS A 242 6.26 45.68 16.01
CA HIS A 242 7.05 46.77 15.41
C HIS A 242 6.42 48.15 15.67
N THR A 243 5.08 48.22 15.68
CA THR A 243 4.36 49.48 15.95
C THR A 243 4.61 49.99 17.37
N ILE A 244 4.70 49.11 18.36
CA ILE A 244 4.94 49.47 19.77
C ILE A 244 6.35 50.07 19.97
N LYS A 245 7.38 49.56 19.27
CA LYS A 245 8.75 50.08 19.42
C LYS A 245 8.99 51.47 18.83
N THR A 246 8.19 51.90 17.87
CA THR A 246 8.27 53.25 17.28
C THR A 246 7.59 54.34 18.12
N VAL A 247 6.78 53.97 19.11
CA VAL A 247 6.07 54.94 19.98
C VAL A 247 6.89 55.25 21.26
N GLU A 248 7.92 54.45 21.55
CA GLU A 248 8.81 54.61 22.71
C GLU A 248 10.18 55.26 22.39
N GLN A 249 10.34 55.87 21.20
CA GLN A 249 11.54 56.64 20.80
C GLN A 249 11.23 58.13 20.59
#